data_AF-A0A7W6LMU0-F1
#
_entry.id   AF-A0A7W6LMU0-F1
#
_cell.length_a   1.000
_cell.length_b   1.000
_cell.length_c   1.000
_cell.angle_alpha   90.00
_cell.angle_beta   90.00
_cell.angle_gamma   90.00
#
_symmetry.space_group_name_H-M   'P 1'
#
loop_
_entity.id
_entity.type
_entity.pdbx_description
1 polymer ?
#
loop_
_entity_poly.entity_id
_entity_poly.type
_entity_poly.pdbx_seq_one_letter_code
_entity_poly.pdbx_strand_id
1 'polypeptide(L)'
;MSVIGTNSAALRAQRAIEAATKAQGQASEKLSTGKRINSAKDDAAGMAIAQTMTSQLRGMEVAKRNAADAISLTQTAEGVLGEVQNSLQRMRELTLQAANGVNRPEDRAALQTELDQTVAHINALLQNSEFNGVNLFSNTAQGVAARDYNADGDFLDYGQSEIYHSAGSTGINVQAGANATDNVAITLPTLRSNGDDFALLGTDLAVNGRMRFVGISNIDLTLDYDVDVAAVYRTNDVGSTGWMDPEGYVAFTDSDYKSYAQIGVTAQQGLAVIDAALAQISTARVNLGAAQSRLESISSQLDANIVNLTDARSRIEDADFSTESTALAKSQILSQAATAMLAQANARQQDVLKLLE
;
A
#
# COMPACT_ATOMS: atom_id res chain seq x y z
N MET A 1 51.46 42.47 -46.33
CA MET A 1 52.18 41.57 -47.26
C MET A 1 51.57 40.18 -47.15
N SER A 2 51.11 39.59 -48.25
CA SER A 2 50.64 38.20 -48.27
C SER A 2 51.85 37.27 -48.26
N VAL A 3 52.01 36.47 -47.21
CA VAL A 3 53.03 35.43 -47.15
C VAL A 3 52.62 34.30 -48.10
N ILE A 4 53.45 33.97 -49.09
CA ILE A 4 53.12 33.03 -50.18
C ILE A 4 52.91 31.61 -49.64
N GLY A 5 53.61 31.23 -48.57
CA GLY A 5 53.57 29.88 -47.99
C GLY A 5 52.41 29.59 -47.02
N THR A 6 51.58 30.56 -46.64
CA THR A 6 50.52 30.32 -45.62
C THR A 6 49.21 31.01 -45.96
N ASN A 7 48.15 30.22 -46.20
CA ASN A 7 46.82 30.76 -46.51
C ASN A 7 46.00 31.06 -45.25
N SER A 8 46.26 32.21 -44.62
CA SER A 8 45.49 32.61 -43.43
C SER A 8 44.00 32.85 -43.70
N ALA A 9 43.60 33.14 -44.94
CA ALA A 9 42.19 33.32 -45.32
C ALA A 9 41.47 31.97 -45.43
N ALA A 10 42.11 30.97 -46.05
CA ALA A 10 41.59 29.61 -46.10
C ALA A 10 41.55 28.95 -44.71
N LEU A 11 42.54 29.17 -43.85
CA LEU A 11 42.53 28.67 -42.46
C LEU A 11 41.36 29.24 -41.63
N ARG A 12 41.02 30.54 -41.82
CA ARG A 12 39.84 31.14 -41.19
C ARG A 12 38.54 30.57 -41.75
N ALA A 13 38.46 30.37 -43.08
CA ALA A 13 37.31 29.74 -43.72
C ALA A 13 37.13 28.29 -43.26
N GLN A 14 38.20 27.52 -43.13
CA GLN A 14 38.17 26.14 -42.63
C GLN A 14 37.68 26.05 -41.18
N ARG A 15 38.19 26.90 -40.27
CA ARG A 15 37.67 26.98 -38.89
C ARG A 15 36.19 27.37 -38.84
N ALA A 16 35.75 28.23 -39.77
CA ALA A 16 34.34 28.59 -39.89
C ALA A 16 33.47 27.43 -40.42
N ILE A 17 33.97 26.63 -41.37
CA ILE A 17 33.31 25.39 -41.83
C ILE A 17 33.18 24.41 -40.67
N GLU A 18 34.28 24.11 -39.96
CA GLU A 18 34.27 23.17 -38.83
C GLU A 18 33.29 23.60 -37.73
N ALA A 19 33.24 24.90 -37.42
CA ALA A 19 32.27 25.46 -36.47
C ALA A 19 30.82 25.32 -36.98
N ALA A 20 30.57 25.61 -38.26
CA ALA A 20 29.23 25.50 -38.86
C ALA A 20 28.76 24.05 -38.96
N THR A 21 29.63 23.11 -39.35
CA THR A 21 29.32 21.67 -39.39
C THR A 21 29.01 21.12 -38.01
N LYS A 22 29.76 21.54 -36.99
CA LYS A 22 29.49 21.16 -35.59
C LYS A 22 28.13 21.71 -35.12
N ALA A 23 27.84 22.99 -35.37
CA ALA A 23 26.57 23.61 -35.01
C ALA A 23 25.38 22.97 -35.75
N GLN A 24 25.55 22.64 -37.04
CA GLN A 24 24.57 21.91 -37.83
C GLN A 24 24.30 20.51 -37.24
N GLY A 25 25.35 19.78 -36.85
CA GLY A 25 25.22 18.47 -36.21
C GLY A 25 24.43 18.55 -34.90
N GLN A 26 24.74 19.53 -34.05
CA GLN A 26 24.03 19.76 -32.78
C GLN A 26 22.55 20.13 -32.99
N ALA A 27 22.26 21.08 -33.90
CA ALA A 27 20.87 21.46 -34.19
C ALA A 27 20.07 20.29 -34.78
N SER A 28 20.70 19.48 -35.65
CA SER A 28 20.08 18.27 -36.20
C SER A 28 19.80 17.22 -35.12
N GLU A 29 20.71 17.04 -34.18
CA GLU A 29 20.56 16.11 -33.05
C GLU A 29 19.40 16.53 -32.14
N LYS A 30 19.32 17.82 -31.78
CA LYS A 30 18.23 18.36 -30.96
C LYS A 30 16.88 18.30 -31.65
N LEU A 31 16.80 18.61 -32.95
CA LEU A 31 15.57 18.46 -33.74
C LEU A 31 15.14 17.00 -33.85
N SER A 32 16.10 16.08 -34.00
CA SER A 32 15.81 14.64 -34.12
C SER A 32 15.35 14.03 -32.80
N THR A 33 15.88 14.49 -31.67
CA THR A 33 15.55 13.96 -30.33
C THR A 33 14.38 14.70 -29.68
N GLY A 34 14.06 15.91 -30.17
CA GLY A 34 13.10 16.82 -29.53
C GLY A 34 13.63 17.44 -28.23
N LYS A 35 14.90 17.18 -27.87
CA LYS A 35 15.49 17.58 -26.60
C LYS A 35 16.57 18.62 -26.80
N ARG A 36 16.54 19.67 -25.98
CA ARG A 36 17.59 20.68 -25.86
C ARG A 36 18.82 20.12 -25.15
N ILE A 37 18.62 19.24 -24.17
CA ILE A 37 19.67 18.58 -23.38
C ILE A 37 19.65 17.09 -23.73
N ASN A 38 20.55 16.64 -24.61
CA ASN A 38 20.65 15.22 -24.96
C ASN A 38 21.72 14.49 -24.14
N SER A 39 22.77 15.20 -23.74
CA SER A 39 23.89 14.64 -22.99
C SER A 39 24.38 15.58 -21.88
N ALA A 40 25.15 15.05 -20.93
CA ALA A 40 25.73 15.84 -19.83
C ALA A 40 26.72 16.91 -20.31
N LYS A 41 27.19 16.81 -21.56
CA LYS A 41 28.02 17.82 -22.21
C LYS A 41 27.23 19.08 -22.56
N ASP A 42 25.94 18.97 -22.80
CA ASP A 42 25.09 20.10 -23.21
C ASP A 42 24.70 20.96 -22.00
N ASP A 43 24.30 20.31 -20.90
CA ASP A 43 24.04 20.94 -19.60
C ASP A 43 24.03 19.87 -18.49
N ALA A 44 25.13 19.73 -17.77
CA ALA A 44 25.26 18.72 -16.71
C ALA A 44 24.28 18.93 -15.55
N ALA A 45 24.03 20.19 -15.16
CA ALA A 45 23.13 20.53 -14.06
C ALA A 45 21.66 20.32 -14.47
N GLY A 46 21.28 20.81 -15.65
CA GLY A 46 19.95 20.59 -16.22
C GLY A 46 19.64 19.11 -16.42
N MET A 47 20.61 18.32 -16.88
CA MET A 47 20.44 16.87 -17.02
C MET A 47 20.25 16.17 -15.68
N ALA A 48 21.02 16.54 -14.65
CA ALA A 48 20.86 15.95 -13.31
C ALA A 48 19.47 16.24 -12.72
N ILE A 49 18.97 17.47 -12.85
CA ILE A 49 17.64 17.86 -12.39
C ILE A 49 16.56 17.09 -13.16
N ALA A 50 16.67 17.02 -14.50
CA ALA A 50 15.72 16.29 -15.35
C ALA A 50 15.69 14.79 -15.02
N GLN A 51 16.83 14.20 -14.66
CA GLN A 51 16.91 12.81 -14.19
C GLN A 51 16.21 12.62 -12.85
N THR A 52 16.40 13.52 -11.88
CA THR A 52 15.67 13.47 -10.60
C THR A 52 14.16 13.62 -10.81
N MET A 53 13.73 14.58 -11.64
CA MET A 53 12.32 14.74 -12.01
C MET A 53 11.75 13.50 -12.70
N THR A 54 12.53 12.85 -13.57
CA THR A 54 12.14 11.60 -14.22
C THR A 54 11.97 10.47 -13.22
N SER A 55 12.88 10.35 -12.24
CA SER A 55 12.76 9.37 -11.15
C SER A 55 11.51 9.62 -10.32
N GLN A 56 11.24 10.88 -9.96
CA GLN A 56 10.06 11.27 -9.19
C GLN A 56 8.77 11.00 -9.98
N LEU A 57 8.71 11.35 -11.26
CA LEU A 57 7.55 11.07 -12.13
C LEU A 57 7.24 9.59 -12.19
N ARG A 58 8.25 8.74 -12.44
CA ARG A 58 8.07 7.28 -12.42
C ARG A 58 7.60 6.77 -11.05
N GLY A 59 8.15 7.32 -9.96
CA GLY A 59 7.72 7.00 -8.60
C GLY A 59 6.25 7.37 -8.35
N MET A 60 5.83 8.57 -8.77
CA MET A 60 4.44 9.03 -8.63
C MET A 60 3.46 8.23 -9.51
N GLU A 61 3.87 7.82 -10.72
CA GLU A 61 3.04 6.96 -11.57
C GLU A 61 2.82 5.57 -10.96
N VAL A 62 3.85 4.98 -10.35
CA VAL A 62 3.72 3.74 -9.58
C VAL A 62 2.84 3.96 -8.35
N ALA A 63 3.06 5.04 -7.61
CA ALA A 63 2.25 5.39 -6.45
C ALA A 63 0.77 5.57 -6.77
N LYS A 64 0.44 6.17 -7.93
CA LYS A 64 -0.94 6.29 -8.41
C LYS A 64 -1.57 4.92 -8.67
N ARG A 65 -0.84 3.99 -9.28
CA ARG A 65 -1.31 2.61 -9.48
C ARG A 65 -1.49 1.89 -8.15
N ASN A 66 -0.52 1.99 -7.24
CA ASN A 66 -0.61 1.43 -5.89
C ASN A 66 -1.83 1.97 -5.13
N ALA A 67 -2.13 3.27 -5.25
CA ALA A 67 -3.31 3.87 -4.64
C ALA A 67 -4.61 3.32 -5.24
N ALA A 68 -4.67 3.09 -6.56
CA ALA A 68 -5.82 2.47 -7.22
C ALA A 68 -6.02 0.99 -6.80
N ASP A 69 -4.94 0.23 -6.69
CA ASP A 69 -4.98 -1.15 -6.20
C ASP A 69 -5.45 -1.20 -4.74
N ALA A 70 -4.97 -0.26 -3.91
CA ALA A 70 -5.38 -0.12 -2.52
C ALA A 70 -6.85 0.29 -2.35
N ILE A 71 -7.36 1.17 -3.22
CA ILE A 71 -8.80 1.49 -3.27
C ILE A 71 -9.60 0.22 -3.60
N SER A 72 -9.16 -0.54 -4.59
CA SER A 72 -9.82 -1.79 -5.00
C SER A 72 -9.84 -2.81 -3.85
N LEU A 73 -8.71 -3.01 -3.16
CA LEU A 73 -8.61 -3.84 -1.96
C LEU A 73 -9.59 -3.38 -0.89
N THR A 74 -9.63 -2.07 -0.63
CA THR A 74 -10.50 -1.50 0.41
C THR A 74 -11.98 -1.65 0.07
N GLN A 75 -12.35 -1.57 -1.21
CA GLN A 75 -13.71 -1.84 -1.68
C GLN A 75 -14.11 -3.31 -1.51
N THR A 76 -13.20 -4.24 -1.81
CA THR A 76 -13.43 -5.67 -1.53
C THR A 76 -13.62 -5.92 -0.04
N ALA A 77 -12.74 -5.35 0.79
CA ALA A 77 -12.85 -5.46 2.24
C ALA A 77 -14.18 -4.88 2.77
N GLU A 78 -14.56 -3.68 2.33
CA GLU A 78 -15.80 -3.02 2.72
C GLU A 78 -17.05 -3.83 2.34
N GLY A 79 -17.05 -4.44 1.14
CA GLY A 79 -18.15 -5.30 0.70
C GLY A 79 -18.33 -6.51 1.63
N VAL A 80 -17.23 -7.18 1.99
CA VAL A 80 -17.26 -8.31 2.93
C VAL A 80 -17.75 -7.88 4.30
N LEU A 81 -17.25 -6.75 4.82
CA LEU A 81 -17.69 -6.23 6.12
C LEU A 81 -19.18 -5.85 6.12
N GLY A 82 -19.72 -5.43 4.98
CA GLY A 82 -21.17 -5.24 4.78
C GLY A 82 -21.96 -6.52 4.97
N GLU A 83 -21.52 -7.64 4.39
CA GLU A 83 -22.17 -8.95 4.55
C GLU A 83 -22.05 -9.50 5.98
N VAL A 84 -20.90 -9.26 6.62
CA VAL A 84 -20.71 -9.59 8.04
C VAL A 84 -21.67 -8.76 8.90
N GLN A 85 -21.84 -7.47 8.63
CA GLN A 85 -22.79 -6.63 9.37
C GLN A 85 -24.24 -7.13 9.23
N ASN A 86 -24.67 -7.51 8.02
CA ASN A 86 -26.00 -8.08 7.80
C ASN A 86 -26.20 -9.39 8.59
N SER A 87 -25.17 -10.25 8.60
CA SER A 87 -25.19 -11.50 9.36
C SER A 87 -25.21 -11.25 10.88
N LEU A 88 -24.47 -10.25 11.39
CA LEU A 88 -24.54 -9.84 12.80
C LEU A 88 -25.93 -9.31 13.18
N GLN A 89 -26.59 -8.56 12.29
CA GLN A 89 -27.97 -8.12 12.51
C GLN A 89 -28.94 -9.30 12.56
N ARG A 90 -28.77 -10.31 11.70
CA ARG A 90 -29.54 -11.56 11.76
C ARG A 90 -29.32 -12.30 13.09
N MET A 91 -28.08 -12.41 13.56
CA MET A 91 -27.81 -13.00 14.88
C MET A 91 -28.49 -12.23 16.01
N ARG A 92 -28.55 -10.89 15.91
CA ARG A 92 -29.26 -10.05 16.89
C ARG A 92 -30.75 -10.38 16.93
N GLU A 93 -31.39 -10.51 15.75
CA GLU A 93 -32.80 -10.88 15.63
C GLU A 93 -33.07 -12.25 16.25
N LEU A 94 -32.26 -13.27 15.92
CA LEU A 94 -32.39 -14.61 16.46
C LEU A 94 -32.19 -14.65 17.98
N THR A 95 -31.24 -13.87 18.49
CA THR A 95 -31.00 -13.76 19.93
C THR A 95 -32.18 -13.08 20.65
N LEU A 96 -32.75 -12.02 20.07
CA LEU A 96 -33.97 -11.38 20.58
C LEU A 96 -35.16 -12.32 20.56
N GLN A 97 -35.30 -13.11 19.50
CA GLN A 97 -36.36 -14.10 19.39
C GLN A 97 -36.18 -15.18 20.47
N ALA A 98 -34.98 -15.74 20.62
CA ALA A 98 -34.66 -16.76 21.63
C ALA A 98 -34.76 -16.25 23.08
N ALA A 99 -34.67 -14.92 23.29
CA ALA A 99 -34.87 -14.25 24.58
C ALA A 99 -36.33 -14.27 25.05
N ASN A 100 -37.30 -14.45 24.14
CA ASN A 100 -38.71 -14.38 24.49
C ASN A 100 -39.11 -15.57 25.37
N GLY A 101 -39.58 -15.29 26.59
CA GLY A 101 -39.93 -16.30 27.59
C GLY A 101 -41.14 -17.17 27.25
N VAL A 102 -41.86 -16.87 26.17
CA VAL A 102 -42.96 -17.71 25.67
C VAL A 102 -42.49 -18.86 24.77
N ASN A 103 -41.23 -18.86 24.33
CA ASN A 103 -40.71 -19.90 23.44
C ASN A 103 -40.44 -21.19 24.22
N ARG A 104 -40.76 -22.31 23.60
CA ARG A 104 -40.51 -23.62 24.19
C ARG A 104 -39.03 -24.00 24.05
N PRO A 105 -38.51 -24.95 24.85
CA PRO A 105 -37.15 -25.44 24.70
C PRO A 105 -36.85 -25.94 23.28
N GLU A 106 -37.81 -26.56 22.61
CA GLU A 106 -37.64 -27.04 21.23
C GLU A 106 -37.50 -25.88 20.24
N ASP A 107 -38.28 -24.80 20.41
CA ASP A 107 -38.21 -23.60 19.56
C ASP A 107 -36.87 -22.87 19.75
N ARG A 108 -36.37 -22.83 21.00
CA ARG A 108 -35.07 -22.23 21.33
C ARG A 108 -33.92 -23.03 20.74
N ALA A 109 -34.01 -24.36 20.71
CA ALA A 109 -33.01 -25.22 20.06
C ALA A 109 -32.97 -25.01 18.53
N ALA A 110 -34.12 -24.80 17.89
CA ALA A 110 -34.18 -24.47 16.47
C ALA A 110 -33.55 -23.10 16.17
N LEU A 111 -33.83 -22.08 16.98
CA LEU A 111 -33.21 -20.76 16.86
C LEU A 111 -31.69 -20.80 17.10
N GLN A 112 -31.24 -21.65 18.03
CA GLN A 112 -29.80 -21.86 18.25
C GLN A 112 -29.12 -22.46 17.02
N THR A 113 -29.76 -23.44 16.37
CA THR A 113 -29.23 -24.03 15.13
C THR A 113 -29.07 -22.98 14.02
N GLU A 114 -30.02 -22.06 13.89
CA GLU A 114 -29.93 -20.97 12.91
C GLU A 114 -28.84 -19.94 13.28
N LEU A 115 -28.68 -19.66 14.58
CA LEU A 115 -27.60 -18.82 15.09
C LEU A 115 -26.23 -19.42 14.76
N ASP A 116 -26.03 -20.72 15.01
CA ASP A 116 -24.78 -21.44 14.72
C ASP A 116 -24.45 -21.43 13.23
N GLN A 117 -25.45 -21.60 12.36
CA GLN A 117 -25.29 -21.47 10.90
C GLN A 117 -24.89 -20.06 10.49
N THR A 118 -25.45 -19.04 11.13
CA THR A 118 -25.11 -17.64 10.86
C THR A 118 -23.67 -17.34 11.29
N VAL A 119 -23.24 -17.86 12.44
CA VAL A 119 -21.85 -17.79 12.90
C VAL A 119 -20.90 -18.48 11.92
N ALA A 120 -21.25 -19.69 11.47
CA ALA A 120 -20.47 -20.42 10.47
C ALA A 120 -20.37 -19.66 9.14
N HIS A 121 -21.45 -18.99 8.71
CA HIS A 121 -21.43 -18.14 7.52
C HIS A 121 -20.48 -16.95 7.66
N ILE A 122 -20.49 -16.24 8.81
CA ILE A 122 -19.55 -15.15 9.10
C ILE A 122 -18.10 -15.66 9.05
N ASN A 123 -17.83 -16.81 9.67
CA ASN A 123 -16.49 -17.42 9.63
C ASN A 123 -16.06 -17.75 8.20
N ALA A 124 -16.93 -18.33 7.39
CA ALA A 124 -16.66 -18.66 6.00
C ALA A 124 -16.41 -17.40 5.15
N LEU A 125 -17.18 -16.33 5.34
CA LEU A 125 -16.95 -15.05 4.66
C LEU A 125 -15.54 -14.53 4.96
N LEU A 126 -15.14 -14.51 6.22
CA LEU A 126 -13.84 -13.96 6.61
C LEU A 126 -12.66 -14.86 6.19
N GLN A 127 -12.84 -16.17 6.18
CA GLN A 127 -11.82 -17.13 5.73
C GLN A 127 -11.63 -17.14 4.21
N ASN A 128 -12.68 -16.92 3.44
CA ASN A 128 -12.62 -16.97 1.97
C ASN A 128 -12.46 -15.59 1.32
N SER A 129 -12.41 -14.52 2.11
CA SER A 129 -12.26 -13.15 1.61
C SER A 129 -10.82 -12.83 1.30
N GLU A 130 -10.48 -12.93 0.02
CA GLU A 130 -9.14 -12.71 -0.49
C GLU A 130 -9.09 -11.60 -1.52
N PHE A 131 -7.96 -10.89 -1.56
CA PHE A 131 -7.61 -9.99 -2.64
C PHE A 131 -6.26 -10.43 -3.22
N ASN A 132 -6.24 -10.78 -4.51
CA ASN A 132 -5.02 -11.27 -5.18
C ASN A 132 -4.36 -12.46 -4.45
N GLY A 133 -5.17 -13.38 -3.91
CA GLY A 133 -4.73 -14.56 -3.16
C GLY A 133 -4.26 -14.30 -1.74
N VAL A 134 -4.37 -13.06 -1.24
CA VAL A 134 -4.06 -12.69 0.14
C VAL A 134 -5.37 -12.51 0.92
N ASN A 135 -5.54 -13.25 2.02
CA ASN A 135 -6.70 -13.09 2.87
C ASN A 135 -6.69 -11.72 3.58
N LEU A 136 -7.84 -11.03 3.57
CA LEU A 136 -7.99 -9.66 4.06
C LEU A 136 -8.23 -9.56 5.58
N PHE A 137 -8.68 -10.62 6.24
CA PHE A 137 -9.17 -10.62 7.63
C PHE A 137 -8.55 -11.70 8.53
N SER A 138 -7.59 -12.47 8.01
CA SER A 138 -6.82 -13.43 8.78
C SER A 138 -5.67 -12.74 9.52
N ASN A 139 -5.44 -13.16 10.76
CA ASN A 139 -4.23 -12.81 11.52
C ASN A 139 -2.98 -13.55 11.02
N THR A 140 -3.16 -14.66 10.28
CA THR A 140 -2.08 -15.42 9.67
C THR A 140 -1.39 -14.56 8.63
N ALA A 141 -0.16 -14.14 8.95
CA ALA A 141 0.68 -13.33 8.08
C ALA A 141 0.83 -13.96 6.69
N GLN A 142 0.02 -13.49 5.74
CA GLN A 142 0.27 -13.69 4.32
C GLN A 142 0.93 -12.43 3.76
N GLY A 143 2.19 -12.25 4.13
CA GLY A 143 3.09 -11.26 3.56
C GLY A 143 4.48 -11.89 3.42
N VAL A 144 4.99 -11.93 2.19
CA VAL A 144 6.36 -12.34 1.85
C VAL A 144 7.32 -11.67 2.84
N ALA A 145 8.14 -12.49 3.52
CA ALA A 145 9.08 -12.06 4.55
C ALA A 145 9.76 -10.73 4.20
N ALA A 146 9.39 -9.65 4.91
CA ALA A 146 10.30 -8.55 5.08
C ALA A 146 11.52 -9.13 5.79
N ARG A 147 12.66 -9.17 5.10
CA ARG A 147 13.93 -9.66 5.66
C ARG A 147 14.36 -8.68 6.75
N ASP A 148 14.01 -8.98 7.99
CA ASP A 148 14.52 -8.25 9.13
C ASP A 148 15.95 -8.70 9.42
N TYR A 149 16.84 -7.73 9.60
CA TYR A 149 18.20 -7.94 10.09
C TYR A 149 18.23 -7.57 11.57
N ASN A 150 18.94 -8.32 12.39
CA ASN A 150 19.16 -7.88 13.77
C ASN A 150 20.04 -6.62 13.82
N ALA A 151 20.18 -6.00 14.99
CA ALA A 151 20.99 -4.80 15.19
C ALA A 151 22.48 -4.97 14.82
N ASP A 152 22.94 -6.21 14.63
CA ASP A 152 24.29 -6.57 14.22
C ASP A 152 24.40 -6.88 12.71
N GLY A 153 23.31 -6.76 11.94
CA GLY A 153 23.27 -6.95 10.49
C GLY A 153 23.22 -8.42 10.03
N ASP A 154 22.98 -9.37 10.93
CA ASP A 154 22.84 -10.79 10.62
C ASP A 154 21.38 -11.18 10.30
N PHE A 155 21.22 -12.21 9.47
CA PHE A 155 19.94 -12.75 9.05
C PHE A 155 19.28 -13.51 10.20
N LEU A 156 18.10 -13.07 10.63
CA LEU A 156 17.29 -13.81 11.58
C LEU A 156 16.57 -14.95 10.85
N ASP A 157 17.17 -16.14 10.85
CA ASP A 157 16.53 -17.36 10.38
C ASP A 157 15.49 -17.82 11.42
N TYR A 158 14.30 -17.23 11.37
CA TYR A 158 13.15 -17.72 12.12
C TYR A 158 12.64 -18.98 11.42
N GLY A 159 13.09 -20.14 11.90
CA GLY A 159 12.64 -21.44 11.43
C GLY A 159 11.12 -21.57 11.49
N GLN A 160 10.45 -21.43 10.35
CA GLN A 160 9.07 -21.84 10.00
C GLN A 160 7.95 -21.74 11.06
N SER A 161 8.08 -20.88 12.07
CA SER A 161 7.07 -20.66 13.09
C SER A 161 6.72 -19.19 13.09
N GLU A 162 5.58 -18.91 12.44
CA GLU A 162 4.66 -17.82 12.73
C GLU A 162 5.32 -16.44 12.83
N ILE A 163 5.31 -15.73 11.70
CA ILE A 163 5.49 -14.29 11.68
C ILE A 163 4.33 -13.69 12.46
N TYR A 164 4.59 -13.38 13.73
CA TYR A 164 3.74 -12.55 14.55
C TYR A 164 3.62 -11.19 13.88
N HIS A 165 2.44 -10.85 13.37
CA HIS A 165 2.03 -9.45 13.42
C HIS A 165 2.11 -9.05 14.90
N SER A 166 2.95 -8.05 15.22
CA SER A 166 2.91 -7.42 16.53
C SER A 166 1.45 -7.07 16.82
N ALA A 167 0.88 -7.64 17.88
CA ALA A 167 -0.45 -7.30 18.35
C ALA A 167 -0.54 -5.76 18.42
N GLY A 168 -1.30 -5.15 17.51
CA GLY A 168 -1.43 -3.70 17.41
C GLY A 168 -1.13 -3.04 16.05
N SER A 169 -0.70 -3.75 15.00
CA SER A 169 -0.63 -3.14 13.66
C SER A 169 -0.85 -4.12 12.50
N THR A 170 -2.11 -4.38 12.18
CA THR A 170 -2.58 -4.91 10.88
C THR A 170 -2.79 -3.78 9.87
N GLY A 171 -1.79 -2.90 9.76
CA GLY A 171 -1.79 -1.83 8.78
C GLY A 171 -1.22 -2.31 7.44
N ILE A 172 -2.01 -2.34 6.36
CA ILE A 172 -1.44 -2.42 5.01
C ILE A 172 -0.83 -1.04 4.71
N ASN A 173 0.49 -0.98 4.57
CA ASN A 173 1.18 0.24 4.18
C ASN A 173 1.18 0.37 2.66
N VAL A 174 0.45 1.34 2.15
CA VAL A 174 0.39 1.65 0.72
C VAL A 174 1.38 2.77 0.41
N GLN A 175 2.35 2.48 -0.46
CA GLN A 175 3.28 3.47 -0.97
C GLN A 175 2.56 4.39 -1.96
N ALA A 176 2.11 5.55 -1.49
CA ALA A 176 1.25 6.49 -2.19
C ALA A 176 1.95 7.81 -2.56
N GLY A 177 3.30 7.79 -2.63
CA GLY A 177 4.10 8.85 -3.22
C GLY A 177 5.45 8.35 -3.74
N ALA A 178 6.28 9.27 -4.25
CA ALA A 178 7.57 8.92 -4.85
C ALA A 178 8.70 8.73 -3.82
N ASN A 179 8.50 9.14 -2.56
CA ASN A 179 9.50 9.02 -1.50
C ASN A 179 9.13 7.92 -0.50
N ALA A 180 10.12 7.27 0.11
CA ALA A 180 9.92 6.16 1.05
C ALA A 180 9.04 6.46 2.27
N THR A 181 8.81 7.74 2.60
CA THR A 181 7.96 8.20 3.70
C THR A 181 6.51 8.45 3.31
N ASP A 182 6.19 8.44 2.01
CA ASP A 182 4.87 8.78 1.49
C ASP A 182 3.93 7.56 1.56
N ASN A 183 3.70 7.06 2.79
CA ASN A 183 2.86 5.90 3.05
C ASN A 183 1.48 6.27 3.60
N VAL A 184 0.48 5.47 3.22
CA VAL A 184 -0.85 5.48 3.81
C VAL A 184 -1.07 4.15 4.48
N ALA A 185 -1.27 4.17 5.80
CA ALA A 185 -1.65 2.99 6.54
C ALA A 185 -3.15 2.75 6.40
N ILE A 186 -3.53 1.59 5.86
CA ILE A 186 -4.91 1.08 5.88
C ILE A 186 -4.99 0.12 7.05
N THR A 187 -5.75 0.47 8.08
CA THR A 187 -5.96 -0.41 9.23
C THR A 187 -7.11 -1.35 8.92
N LEU A 188 -6.81 -2.62 8.70
CA LEU A 188 -7.82 -3.68 8.64
C LEU A 188 -8.02 -4.23 10.05
N PRO A 189 -9.27 -4.46 10.48
CA PRO A 189 -9.52 -4.96 11.82
C PRO A 189 -9.03 -6.42 11.92
N THR A 190 -8.32 -6.76 13.00
CA THR A 190 -8.04 -8.17 13.32
C THR A 190 -9.32 -8.80 13.85
N LEU A 191 -10.07 -9.46 12.97
CA LEU A 191 -11.32 -10.13 13.35
C LEU A 191 -11.10 -11.58 13.80
N ARG A 192 -9.84 -12.02 13.89
CA ARG A 192 -9.40 -13.36 14.28
C ARG A 192 -8.18 -13.24 15.21
N SER A 193 -8.13 -14.03 16.29
CA SER A 193 -7.00 -14.13 17.22
C SER A 193 -6.26 -15.43 16.96
N ASN A 194 -5.04 -15.55 17.46
CA ASN A 194 -4.16 -16.71 17.24
C ASN A 194 -4.85 -18.01 17.70
N GLY A 195 -5.46 -18.72 16.75
CA GLY A 195 -6.30 -19.90 16.97
C GLY A 195 -7.71 -19.71 16.39
N ASP A 196 -7.83 -19.96 15.09
CA ASP A 196 -8.97 -20.20 14.18
C ASP A 196 -10.40 -19.62 14.37
N ASP A 197 -10.67 -18.92 15.46
CA ASP A 197 -11.97 -18.38 15.81
C ASP A 197 -12.06 -16.87 15.51
N PHE A 198 -13.27 -16.42 15.18
CA PHE A 198 -13.60 -15.00 15.08
C PHE A 198 -13.33 -14.30 16.42
N ALA A 199 -12.25 -13.55 16.51
CA ALA A 199 -11.81 -12.83 17.70
C ALA A 199 -12.16 -11.35 17.69
N LEU A 200 -13.23 -11.00 16.96
CA LEU A 200 -13.98 -9.76 17.19
C LEU A 200 -14.50 -9.68 18.66
N LEU A 201 -14.37 -10.78 19.42
CA LEU A 201 -14.61 -10.92 20.85
C LEU A 201 -13.32 -10.99 21.69
N GLY A 202 -12.30 -10.19 21.34
CA GLY A 202 -11.08 -10.09 22.12
C GLY A 202 -11.35 -9.58 23.54
N THR A 203 -10.86 -10.34 24.52
CA THR A 203 -10.55 -9.92 25.90
C THR A 203 -11.74 -9.40 26.73
N ASP A 204 -12.16 -10.25 27.66
CA ASP A 204 -12.83 -9.91 28.91
C ASP A 204 -13.98 -8.90 28.87
N LEU A 205 -15.17 -9.43 28.61
CA LEU A 205 -16.38 -8.76 29.04
C LEU A 205 -16.49 -8.88 30.57
N ALA A 206 -16.28 -7.76 31.27
CA ALA A 206 -16.53 -7.68 32.70
C ALA A 206 -18.05 -7.76 32.97
N VAL A 207 -18.56 -8.96 33.22
CA VAL A 207 -19.93 -9.16 33.71
C VAL A 207 -19.88 -9.12 35.24
N ASN A 208 -20.51 -8.12 35.86
CA ASN A 208 -20.50 -7.94 37.32
C ASN A 208 -19.08 -7.90 37.94
N GLY A 209 -18.10 -7.33 37.23
CA GLY A 209 -16.71 -7.22 37.70
C GLY A 209 -15.86 -8.48 37.53
N ARG A 210 -16.34 -9.50 36.81
CA ARG A 210 -15.56 -10.69 36.44
C ARG A 210 -15.32 -10.76 34.93
N MET A 211 -14.05 -10.92 34.60
CA MET A 211 -13.46 -11.14 33.29
C MET A 211 -13.90 -12.53 32.76
N ARG A 212 -14.72 -12.57 31.69
CA ARG A 212 -15.20 -13.81 31.05
C ARG A 212 -14.76 -13.87 29.59
N PHE A 213 -14.09 -14.96 29.21
CA PHE A 213 -13.87 -15.34 27.82
C PHE A 213 -15.19 -15.79 27.19
N VAL A 214 -15.67 -15.06 26.18
CA VAL A 214 -16.80 -15.46 25.34
C VAL A 214 -16.25 -15.60 23.92
N GLY A 215 -15.74 -16.78 23.58
CA GLY A 215 -15.48 -17.13 22.17
C GLY A 215 -16.80 -17.50 21.50
N ILE A 216 -16.97 -17.15 20.21
CA ILE A 216 -18.17 -17.55 19.43
C ILE A 216 -18.33 -19.08 19.32
N SER A 217 -17.23 -19.82 19.41
CA SER A 217 -17.21 -21.30 19.44
C SER A 217 -17.72 -21.88 20.76
N ASN A 218 -17.91 -21.02 21.78
CA ASN A 218 -18.41 -21.33 23.11
C ASN A 218 -19.70 -20.55 23.44
N ILE A 219 -20.42 -20.02 22.44
CA ILE A 219 -21.81 -19.57 22.64
C ILE A 219 -22.69 -20.81 22.69
N ASP A 220 -22.48 -21.64 23.72
CA ASP A 220 -23.54 -22.53 24.18
C ASP A 220 -24.55 -21.64 24.92
N LEU A 221 -25.49 -21.09 24.15
CA LEU A 221 -26.62 -20.31 24.68
C LEU A 221 -27.65 -21.28 25.30
N THR A 222 -27.20 -22.26 26.10
CA THR A 222 -28.10 -23.10 26.88
C THR A 222 -28.67 -22.22 27.99
N LEU A 223 -29.83 -21.64 27.71
CA LEU A 223 -30.60 -20.78 28.63
C LEU A 223 -31.31 -21.65 29.66
N ASP A 224 -30.54 -22.41 30.45
CA ASP A 224 -31.09 -23.11 31.59
C ASP A 224 -31.22 -22.16 32.78
N TYR A 225 -32.31 -22.35 33.51
CA TYR A 225 -32.72 -21.54 34.65
C TYR A 225 -31.89 -21.94 35.88
N ASP A 226 -31.30 -20.95 36.55
CA ASP A 226 -30.55 -21.05 37.83
C ASP A 226 -29.40 -22.08 37.87
N VAL A 227 -28.17 -21.61 37.64
CA VAL A 227 -27.02 -22.20 38.34
C VAL A 227 -26.94 -21.49 39.68
N ASP A 228 -27.36 -22.16 40.75
CA ASP A 228 -27.04 -21.75 42.13
C ASP A 228 -25.51 -21.80 42.28
N VAL A 229 -24.83 -20.66 42.07
CA VAL A 229 -23.36 -20.58 42.05
C VAL A 229 -22.81 -20.65 43.47
N ALA A 230 -22.68 -21.87 44.00
CA ALA A 230 -21.79 -22.19 45.10
C ALA A 230 -20.37 -22.52 44.60
N ALA A 231 -19.83 -21.74 43.65
CA ALA A 231 -18.40 -21.80 43.32
C ALA A 231 -17.64 -21.05 44.43
N VAL A 232 -17.30 -21.78 45.50
CA VAL A 232 -16.58 -21.25 46.67
C VAL A 232 -15.16 -20.88 46.25
N TYR A 233 -14.84 -19.59 46.27
CA TYR A 233 -13.48 -19.07 46.19
C TYR A 233 -12.75 -19.51 47.48
N ARG A 234 -11.95 -20.59 47.43
CA ARG A 234 -11.20 -21.07 48.59
C ARG A 234 -9.72 -20.75 48.42
N THR A 235 -9.14 -20.17 49.47
CA THR A 235 -7.68 -20.07 49.63
C THR A 235 -7.17 -21.44 50.04
N ASN A 236 -6.20 -21.99 49.32
CA ASN A 236 -5.48 -23.17 49.77
C ASN A 236 -4.53 -22.80 50.93
N ASP A 237 -4.06 -23.78 51.70
CA ASP A 237 -3.22 -23.59 52.91
C ASP A 237 -1.88 -22.87 52.63
N VAL A 238 -1.55 -22.60 51.37
CA VAL A 238 -0.36 -21.90 50.91
C VAL A 238 -0.64 -20.42 50.56
N GLY A 239 -1.84 -19.92 50.82
CA GLY A 239 -2.20 -18.51 50.60
C GLY A 239 -2.44 -18.12 49.13
N SER A 240 -2.59 -19.09 48.22
CA SER A 240 -2.90 -18.84 46.81
C SER A 240 -4.40 -18.92 46.56
N THR A 241 -4.97 -17.87 45.98
CA THR A 241 -6.37 -17.86 45.53
C THR A 241 -6.46 -18.35 44.09
N GLY A 242 -7.17 -19.45 43.88
CA GLY A 242 -7.45 -20.01 42.55
C GLY A 242 -8.71 -20.87 42.55
N TRP A 243 -9.28 -21.09 41.37
CA TRP A 243 -10.45 -21.96 41.19
C TRP A 243 -10.01 -23.43 41.33
N MET A 244 -10.62 -24.16 42.27
CA MET A 244 -10.35 -25.57 42.54
C MET A 244 -11.65 -26.35 42.40
N ASP A 245 -11.59 -27.54 41.80
CA ASP A 245 -12.69 -28.51 41.86
C ASP A 245 -12.64 -29.29 43.20
N PRO A 246 -13.67 -30.11 43.52
CA PRO A 246 -13.76 -30.83 44.80
C PRO A 246 -12.70 -31.93 45.02
N GLU A 247 -11.96 -32.36 43.99
CA GLU A 247 -11.03 -33.50 44.08
C GLU A 247 -9.55 -33.12 44.01
N GLY A 248 -9.21 -31.88 43.65
CA GLY A 248 -7.86 -31.35 43.79
C GLY A 248 -6.93 -31.76 42.65
N TYR A 249 -6.50 -30.72 41.92
CA TYR A 249 -5.59 -30.73 40.76
C TYR A 249 -6.21 -31.26 39.45
N VAL A 250 -6.56 -30.33 38.56
CA VAL A 250 -6.75 -30.62 37.13
C VAL A 250 -5.72 -29.80 36.35
N ALA A 251 -4.84 -30.51 35.64
CA ALA A 251 -4.13 -29.90 34.52
C ALA A 251 -5.18 -29.59 33.45
N PHE A 252 -5.44 -28.31 33.20
CA PHE A 252 -6.42 -27.89 32.20
C PHE A 252 -6.01 -28.43 30.83
N THR A 253 -6.75 -29.39 30.30
CA THR A 253 -6.77 -29.68 28.87
C THR A 253 -7.91 -28.90 28.23
N ASP A 254 -7.76 -28.48 26.98
CA ASP A 254 -8.71 -27.63 26.25
C ASP A 254 -10.15 -28.21 26.20
N SER A 255 -10.28 -29.53 26.35
CA SER A 255 -11.58 -30.21 26.50
C SER A 255 -12.30 -29.93 27.81
N ASP A 256 -11.58 -29.59 28.89
CA ASP A 256 -12.17 -29.35 30.22
C ASP A 256 -12.80 -27.95 30.31
N TYR A 257 -12.34 -27.00 29.48
CA TYR A 257 -12.99 -25.69 29.35
C TYR A 257 -14.42 -25.83 28.81
N LYS A 258 -14.70 -26.86 28.00
CA LYS A 258 -16.04 -27.16 27.47
C LYS A 258 -17.01 -27.65 28.55
N SER A 259 -16.51 -28.33 29.59
CA SER A 259 -17.35 -28.86 30.67
C SER A 259 -17.70 -27.83 31.74
N TYR A 260 -16.89 -26.77 31.89
CA TYR A 260 -17.15 -25.68 32.85
C TYR A 260 -17.77 -24.43 32.19
N ALA A 261 -17.89 -24.40 30.85
CA ALA A 261 -18.50 -23.31 30.09
C ALA A 261 -20.00 -23.51 29.80
N GLN A 262 -20.73 -24.38 30.50
CA GLN A 262 -22.19 -24.23 30.64
C GLN A 262 -22.52 -23.07 31.59
N ILE A 263 -21.89 -21.90 31.36
CA ILE A 263 -22.43 -20.66 31.86
C ILE A 263 -23.41 -20.21 30.78
N GLY A 264 -24.67 -20.61 30.91
CA GLY A 264 -25.74 -20.13 30.05
C GLY A 264 -25.62 -18.62 29.88
N VAL A 265 -25.26 -18.19 28.67
CA VAL A 265 -25.19 -16.76 28.36
C VAL A 265 -26.63 -16.30 28.33
N THR A 266 -27.01 -15.36 29.21
CA THR A 266 -28.37 -14.82 29.14
C THR A 266 -28.53 -14.13 27.78
N ALA A 267 -29.75 -14.08 27.23
CA ALA A 267 -29.95 -13.40 25.96
C ALA A 267 -29.51 -11.93 26.00
N GLN A 268 -29.55 -11.28 27.17
CA GLN A 268 -29.03 -9.94 27.40
C GLN A 268 -27.50 -9.85 27.23
N GLN A 269 -26.77 -10.87 27.68
CA GLN A 269 -25.33 -10.96 27.47
C GLN A 269 -24.99 -11.25 26.00
N GLY A 270 -25.74 -12.13 25.34
CA GLY A 270 -25.59 -12.40 23.90
C GLY A 270 -25.83 -11.15 23.03
N LEU A 271 -26.85 -10.34 23.38
CA LEU A 271 -27.10 -9.07 22.69
C LEU A 271 -25.99 -8.04 22.91
N ALA A 272 -25.45 -7.94 24.13
CA ALA A 272 -24.33 -7.04 24.41
C ALA A 272 -23.09 -7.40 23.56
N VAL A 273 -22.84 -8.70 23.38
CA VAL A 273 -21.75 -9.22 22.53
C VAL A 273 -21.98 -8.88 21.06
N ILE A 274 -23.18 -9.11 20.53
CA ILE A 274 -23.51 -8.78 19.13
C ILE A 274 -23.47 -7.27 18.89
N ASP A 275 -23.87 -6.46 19.86
CA ASP A 275 -23.84 -4.99 19.77
C ASP A 275 -22.42 -4.45 19.77
N ALA A 276 -21.54 -4.99 20.61
CA ALA A 276 -20.12 -4.69 20.57
C ALA A 276 -19.51 -5.09 19.21
N ALA A 277 -19.93 -6.23 18.66
CA ALA A 277 -19.45 -6.69 17.37
C ALA A 277 -19.87 -5.77 16.21
N LEU A 278 -21.14 -5.36 16.19
CA LEU A 278 -21.66 -4.39 15.23
C LEU A 278 -20.90 -3.05 15.33
N ALA A 279 -20.58 -2.59 16.55
CA ALA A 279 -19.82 -1.36 16.75
C ALA A 279 -18.38 -1.44 16.20
N GLN A 280 -17.70 -2.58 16.38
CA GLN A 280 -16.37 -2.77 15.82
C GLN A 280 -16.39 -2.86 14.29
N ILE A 281 -17.33 -3.61 13.69
CA ILE A 281 -17.49 -3.65 12.22
C ILE A 281 -17.79 -2.25 11.68
N SER A 282 -18.70 -1.50 12.33
CA SER A 282 -18.99 -0.13 11.93
C SER A 282 -17.75 0.76 12.00
N THR A 283 -16.93 0.63 13.05
CA THR A 283 -15.67 1.39 13.19
C THR A 283 -14.67 1.01 12.09
N ALA A 284 -14.53 -0.28 11.78
CA ALA A 284 -13.67 -0.75 10.70
C ALA A 284 -14.09 -0.18 9.34
N ARG A 285 -15.39 -0.22 9.02
CA ARG A 285 -15.95 0.35 7.80
C ARG A 285 -15.72 1.86 7.70
N VAL A 286 -15.88 2.59 8.81
CA VAL A 286 -15.55 4.04 8.88
C VAL A 286 -14.07 4.29 8.57
N ASN A 287 -13.17 3.48 9.14
CA ASN A 287 -11.73 3.61 8.90
C ASN A 287 -11.37 3.30 7.43
N LEU A 288 -12.00 2.29 6.83
CA LEU A 288 -11.82 1.97 5.40
C LEU A 288 -12.36 3.08 4.49
N GLY A 289 -13.52 3.65 4.80
CA GLY A 289 -14.05 4.81 4.08
C GLY A 289 -13.14 6.03 4.18
N ALA A 290 -12.59 6.31 5.36
CA ALA A 290 -11.62 7.38 5.55
C ALA A 290 -10.33 7.13 4.75
N ALA A 291 -9.86 5.88 4.70
CA ALA A 291 -8.72 5.49 3.88
C ALA A 291 -9.00 5.66 2.38
N GLN A 292 -10.19 5.29 1.89
CA GLN A 292 -10.61 5.52 0.50
C GLN A 292 -10.59 7.02 0.14
N SER A 293 -11.23 7.87 0.93
CA SER A 293 -11.23 9.32 0.68
C SER A 293 -9.82 9.91 0.70
N ARG A 294 -8.95 9.42 1.58
CA ARG A 294 -7.54 9.83 1.62
C ARG A 294 -6.79 9.38 0.36
N LEU A 295 -6.97 8.14 -0.09
CA LEU A 295 -6.34 7.61 -1.31
C LEU A 295 -6.83 8.32 -2.58
N GLU A 296 -8.13 8.66 -2.65
CA GLU A 296 -8.70 9.46 -3.74
C GLU A 296 -8.10 10.87 -3.78
N SER A 297 -7.99 11.53 -2.63
CA SER A 297 -7.33 12.83 -2.52
C SER A 297 -5.85 12.77 -2.92
N ILE A 298 -5.13 11.74 -2.49
CA ILE A 298 -3.73 11.53 -2.88
C ILE A 298 -3.61 11.26 -4.38
N SER A 299 -4.49 10.45 -4.97
CA SER A 299 -4.52 10.20 -6.41
C SER A 299 -4.68 11.51 -7.20
N SER A 300 -5.62 12.37 -6.79
CA SER A 300 -5.80 13.69 -7.39
C SER A 300 -4.58 14.59 -7.22
N GLN A 301 -3.94 14.57 -6.04
CA GLN A 301 -2.72 15.33 -5.78
C GLN A 301 -1.52 14.82 -6.60
N LEU A 302 -1.37 13.50 -6.76
CA LEU A 302 -0.35 12.90 -7.59
C LEU A 302 -0.54 13.28 -9.06
N ASP A 303 -1.78 13.31 -9.56
CA ASP A 303 -2.08 13.75 -10.92
C ASP A 303 -1.67 15.20 -11.16
N ALA A 304 -2.01 16.10 -10.23
CA ALA A 304 -1.58 17.50 -10.31
C ALA A 304 -0.05 17.62 -10.28
N ASN A 305 0.63 16.87 -9.40
CA ASN A 305 2.09 16.89 -9.29
C ASN A 305 2.79 16.28 -10.53
N ILE A 306 2.23 15.22 -11.11
CA ILE A 306 2.73 14.60 -12.35
C ILE A 306 2.66 15.60 -13.51
N VAL A 307 1.54 16.30 -13.69
CA VAL A 307 1.40 17.33 -14.73
C VAL A 307 2.42 18.45 -14.49
N ASN A 308 2.48 19.00 -13.28
CA ASN A 308 3.39 20.09 -12.94
C ASN A 308 4.86 19.71 -13.13
N LEU A 309 5.28 18.51 -12.72
CA LEU A 309 6.65 18.04 -12.90
C LEU A 309 6.96 17.67 -14.36
N THR A 310 5.97 17.18 -15.11
CA THR A 310 6.14 16.94 -16.55
C THR A 310 6.36 18.26 -17.29
N ASP A 311 5.58 19.29 -16.96
CA ASP A 311 5.75 20.64 -17.53
C ASP A 311 7.09 21.27 -17.13
N ALA A 312 7.49 21.13 -15.86
CA ALA A 312 8.78 21.60 -15.39
C ALA A 312 9.94 20.89 -16.08
N ARG A 313 9.85 19.56 -16.26
CA ARG A 313 10.85 18.77 -16.99
C ARG A 313 10.90 19.18 -18.46
N SER A 314 9.74 19.36 -19.11
CA SER A 314 9.65 19.81 -20.50
C SER A 314 10.37 21.13 -20.73
N ARG A 315 10.18 22.13 -19.84
CA ARG A 315 10.90 23.42 -19.91
C ARG A 315 12.42 23.29 -19.79
N ILE A 316 12.91 22.23 -19.12
CA ILE A 316 14.34 21.98 -18.95
C ILE A 316 14.88 21.21 -20.16
N GLU A 317 14.22 20.12 -20.55
CA GLU A 317 14.76 19.12 -21.45
C GLU A 317 14.33 19.32 -22.91
N ASP A 318 13.13 19.85 -23.18
CA ASP A 318 12.58 19.89 -24.53
C ASP A 318 13.14 21.07 -25.34
N ALA A 319 13.29 20.85 -26.64
CA ALA A 319 13.74 21.84 -27.60
C ALA A 319 12.57 22.57 -28.26
N ASP A 320 12.72 23.89 -28.45
CA ASP A 320 11.81 24.66 -29.29
C ASP A 320 12.15 24.45 -30.78
N PHE A 321 11.22 23.83 -31.50
CA PHE A 321 11.36 23.53 -32.92
C PHE A 321 11.64 24.77 -33.77
N SER A 322 11.01 25.92 -33.49
CA SER A 322 11.19 27.14 -34.29
C SER A 322 12.62 27.67 -34.15
N THR A 323 13.12 27.69 -32.92
CA THR A 323 14.47 28.16 -32.62
C THR A 323 15.53 27.22 -33.21
N GLU A 324 15.38 25.90 -33.04
CA GLU A 324 16.38 24.93 -33.53
C GLU A 324 16.35 24.77 -35.05
N SER A 325 15.18 24.85 -35.71
CA SER A 325 15.09 24.84 -37.19
C SER A 325 15.74 26.08 -37.81
N THR A 326 15.59 27.25 -37.20
CA THR A 326 16.27 28.48 -37.61
C THR A 326 17.79 28.35 -37.41
N ALA A 327 18.24 27.78 -36.30
CA ALA A 327 19.65 27.53 -36.03
C ALA A 327 20.26 26.53 -37.02
N LEU A 328 19.52 25.48 -37.39
CA LEU A 328 19.92 24.51 -38.40
C LEU A 328 20.07 25.19 -39.77
N ALA A 329 19.07 25.95 -40.21
CA ALA A 329 19.10 26.67 -41.48
C ALA A 329 20.26 27.67 -41.53
N LYS A 330 20.48 28.44 -40.45
CA LYS A 330 21.62 29.35 -40.33
C LYS A 330 22.95 28.61 -40.47
N SER A 331 23.10 27.46 -39.82
CA SER A 331 24.34 26.66 -39.87
C SER A 331 24.59 26.07 -41.25
N GLN A 332 23.54 25.65 -41.96
CA GLN A 332 23.64 25.20 -43.36
C GLN A 332 24.09 26.32 -44.30
N ILE A 333 23.51 27.52 -44.17
CA ILE A 333 23.89 28.70 -44.98
C ILE A 333 25.34 29.09 -44.69
N LEU A 334 25.75 29.11 -43.42
CA LEU A 334 27.12 29.42 -43.03
C LEU A 334 28.13 28.39 -43.56
N SER A 335 27.79 27.10 -43.54
CA SER A 335 28.62 26.04 -44.11
C SER A 335 28.81 26.19 -45.62
N GLN A 336 27.74 26.48 -46.36
CA GLN A 336 27.78 26.75 -47.80
C GLN A 336 28.61 28.01 -48.12
N ALA A 337 28.38 29.10 -47.38
CA ALA A 337 29.11 30.35 -47.55
C ALA A 337 30.60 30.20 -47.22
N ALA A 338 30.96 29.48 -46.15
CA ALA A 338 32.35 29.25 -45.77
C ALA A 338 33.07 28.34 -46.78
N THR A 339 32.37 27.40 -47.41
CA THR A 339 32.89 26.58 -48.52
C THR A 339 33.18 27.43 -49.75
N ALA A 340 32.28 28.34 -50.12
CA ALA A 340 32.50 29.29 -51.21
C ALA A 340 33.69 30.23 -50.91
N MET A 341 33.82 30.71 -49.67
CA MET A 341 34.93 31.54 -49.24
C MET A 341 36.27 30.79 -49.21
N LEU A 342 36.27 29.51 -48.85
CA LEU A 342 37.45 28.64 -48.93
C LEU A 342 37.90 28.48 -50.39
N ALA A 343 36.97 28.19 -51.30
CA ALA A 343 37.25 28.09 -52.73
C ALA A 343 37.83 29.41 -53.28
N GLN A 344 37.26 30.56 -52.90
CA GLN A 344 37.76 31.87 -53.30
C GLN A 344 39.15 32.19 -52.70
N ALA A 345 39.40 31.81 -51.44
CA ALA A 345 40.69 32.01 -50.79
C ALA A 345 41.80 31.15 -51.42
N ASN A 346 41.48 29.95 -51.89
CA ASN A 346 42.42 29.08 -52.62
C ASN A 346 42.69 29.61 -54.04
N ALA A 347 41.67 30.10 -54.75
CA ALA A 347 41.83 30.68 -56.08
C ALA A 347 42.77 31.91 -56.06
N ARG A 348 42.61 32.81 -55.09
CA ARG A 348 43.50 33.99 -54.95
C ARG A 348 44.96 33.61 -54.72
N GLN A 349 45.24 32.49 -54.05
CA GLN A 349 46.62 32.00 -53.91
C GLN A 349 47.19 31.46 -55.23
N GLN A 350 46.37 30.75 -56.01
CA GLN A 350 46.78 30.26 -57.32
C GLN A 350 47.04 31.41 -58.30
N ASP A 351 46.26 32.48 -58.24
CA ASP A 351 46.49 33.68 -59.06
C ASP A 351 47.82 34.39 -58.70
N VAL A 352 48.19 34.42 -57.42
CA VAL A 352 49.50 34.95 -56.99
C VAL A 352 50.64 34.04 -57.44
N LEU A 353 50.47 32.72 -57.40
CA LEU A 353 51.46 31.76 -57.91
C LEU A 353 51.67 31.91 -59.42
N LYS A 354 50.59 32.08 -60.20
CA LYS A 354 50.66 32.34 -61.64
C LYS A 354 51.35 33.66 -62.02
N LEU A 355 51.40 34.62 -61.11
CA LEU A 355 52.12 35.90 -61.31
C LEU A 355 53.62 35.80 -60.97
N LEU A 356 54.06 34.69 -60.39
CA LEU A 356 55.45 34.42 -60.02
C LEU A 356 56.15 33.43 -60.98
N GLU A 357 55.39 32.78 -61.87
CA GLU A 357 55.87 31.98 -63.00
C GLU A 357 56.09 32.85 -64.25
#